data_AF-F0WCJ3-F1
#
_entry.id   AF-F0WCJ3-F1
#
_cell.length_a   1.000
_cell.length_b   1.000
_cell.length_c   1.000
_cell.angle_alpha   90.00
_cell.angle_beta   90.00
_cell.angle_gamma   90.00
#
_symmetry.space_group_name_H-M   'P 1'
#
loop_
_entity.id
_entity.type
_entity.pdbx_description
1 polymer ?
#
loop_
_entity_poly.entity_id
_entity_poly.type
_entity_poly.pdbx_seq_one_letter_code
_entity_poly.pdbx_strand_id
1 'polypeptide(L)'
;MKYNRVNHSWKWKLHMSLCLLFPVFFIIVVYYESTHLQAVNDLSEVYMMKTARLRNMHHTIARNSTAIIHPSELFAQSEDIVQGRRTMILIASYRDSKRCAETLRSLFENAAKPDLLRVSIVDQISLRDGEKTCVESYCNLVGQSCRVSQVIWKQIDALDAKGPTYARYEAEEAVTDEDFCLHVDSHIVFVPSWDELIIKEWEAAENPNAIITVYPKPVDFMNTTNNKNLTQRMCQAYIESSDEDAMVQYGAALIEMKPAPAKPLLMSQMAAGFNFGSCRNVKEVRSDPYAPFLFHGEEYSKAARLWTSGYDFYVPRQDTVYHWYENRNVIWETNWESRFRIQLKSNRRIRYALGLPVTKMDFDLTRIEEFTLGRKRTFEQWKNFTGIDPLAPYAKMTPQFDNCRELEYVPYS
;
A
#
# COMPACT_ATOMS: atom_id res chain seq x y z
N MET A 1 -56.77 15.38 -73.42
CA MET A 1 -56.22 14.26 -72.59
C MET A 1 -54.72 14.21 -72.86
N LYS A 2 -53.75 14.28 -71.95
CA LYS A 2 -53.64 14.09 -70.50
C LYS A 2 -52.52 15.03 -70.01
N TYR A 3 -52.73 15.64 -68.83
CA TYR A 3 -51.71 16.34 -68.05
C TYR A 3 -50.91 15.31 -67.22
N ASN A 4 -49.58 15.40 -67.22
CA ASN A 4 -48.71 14.58 -66.38
C ASN A 4 -48.72 15.06 -64.92
N ARG A 5 -49.14 14.21 -63.98
CA ARG A 5 -48.99 14.41 -62.53
C ARG A 5 -47.59 13.99 -62.09
N VAL A 6 -46.87 14.91 -61.45
CA VAL A 6 -45.58 14.66 -60.80
C VAL A 6 -45.81 13.97 -59.44
N ASN A 7 -44.94 12.99 -59.16
CA ASN A 7 -44.93 12.08 -58.02
C ASN A 7 -44.87 12.78 -56.63
N HIS A 8 -45.97 12.70 -55.87
CA HIS A 8 -46.02 13.07 -54.44
C HIS A 8 -45.60 11.93 -53.48
N SER A 9 -45.26 10.74 -53.99
CA SER A 9 -45.02 9.53 -53.19
C SER A 9 -43.65 9.48 -52.47
N TRP A 10 -42.65 10.24 -52.92
CA TRP A 10 -41.28 10.12 -52.41
C TRP A 10 -41.01 10.94 -51.14
N LYS A 11 -41.67 12.10 -50.98
CA LYS A 11 -41.50 12.98 -49.81
C LYS A 11 -42.02 12.38 -48.51
N TRP A 12 -43.07 11.55 -48.57
CA TRP A 12 -43.67 10.90 -47.39
C TRP A 12 -42.83 9.73 -46.86
N LYS A 13 -42.15 8.97 -47.74
CA LYS A 13 -41.28 7.85 -47.32
C LYS A 13 -40.00 8.30 -46.63
N LEU A 14 -39.45 9.46 -47.02
CA LEU A 14 -38.28 10.05 -46.35
C LEU A 14 -38.62 10.57 -44.94
N HIS A 15 -39.81 11.17 -44.76
CA HIS A 15 -40.26 11.67 -43.46
C HIS A 15 -40.54 10.53 -42.46
N MET A 16 -41.14 9.41 -42.88
CA MET A 16 -41.37 8.28 -41.97
C MET A 16 -40.07 7.60 -41.50
N SER A 17 -39.03 7.54 -42.35
CA SER A 17 -37.75 6.95 -41.98
C SER A 17 -36.97 7.82 -40.98
N LEU A 18 -37.05 9.16 -41.10
CA LEU A 18 -36.50 10.07 -40.09
C LEU A 18 -37.27 10.02 -38.75
N CYS A 19 -38.61 9.87 -38.79
CA CYS A 19 -39.43 9.77 -37.58
C CYS A 19 -39.23 8.46 -36.81
N LEU A 20 -38.74 7.39 -37.45
CA LEU A 20 -38.42 6.11 -36.80
C LEU A 20 -36.97 6.07 -36.28
N LEU A 21 -36.04 6.83 -36.87
CA LEU A 21 -34.65 6.91 -36.41
C LEU A 21 -34.52 7.73 -35.11
N PHE A 22 -35.33 8.78 -34.94
CA PHE A 22 -35.30 9.63 -33.75
C PHE A 22 -35.58 8.87 -32.43
N PRO A 23 -36.65 8.05 -32.31
CA PRO A 23 -36.88 7.28 -31.09
C PRO A 23 -35.83 6.19 -30.86
N VAL A 24 -35.25 5.59 -31.91
CA VAL A 24 -34.15 4.61 -31.77
C VAL A 24 -32.88 5.30 -31.27
N PHE A 25 -32.53 6.46 -31.80
CA PHE A 25 -31.39 7.24 -31.32
C PHE A 25 -31.60 7.72 -29.88
N PHE A 26 -32.83 8.12 -29.55
CA PHE A 26 -33.19 8.51 -28.18
C PHE A 26 -33.08 7.33 -27.21
N ILE A 27 -33.52 6.12 -27.60
CA ILE A 27 -33.36 4.90 -26.79
C ILE A 27 -31.88 4.54 -26.61
N ILE A 28 -31.05 4.68 -27.65
CA ILE A 28 -29.60 4.44 -27.56
C ILE A 28 -28.93 5.46 -26.63
N VAL A 29 -29.28 6.74 -26.73
CA VAL A 29 -28.76 7.79 -25.84
C VAL A 29 -29.22 7.57 -24.40
N VAL A 30 -30.50 7.25 -24.17
CA VAL A 30 -31.02 6.96 -22.83
C VAL A 30 -30.41 5.68 -22.25
N TYR A 31 -30.18 4.65 -23.06
CA TYR A 31 -29.49 3.43 -22.62
C TYR A 31 -28.01 3.69 -22.33
N TYR A 32 -27.33 4.49 -23.16
CA TYR A 32 -25.95 4.92 -22.93
C TYR A 32 -25.82 5.78 -21.68
N GLU A 33 -26.71 6.75 -21.47
CA GLU A 33 -26.75 7.54 -20.24
C GLU A 33 -27.11 6.69 -19.02
N SER A 34 -28.06 5.75 -19.13
CA SER A 34 -28.42 4.84 -18.04
C SER A 34 -27.26 3.93 -17.64
N THR A 35 -26.53 3.38 -18.62
CA THR A 35 -25.35 2.55 -18.36
C THR A 35 -24.17 3.37 -17.84
N HIS A 36 -24.01 4.63 -18.30
CA HIS A 36 -23.05 5.56 -17.73
C HIS A 36 -23.42 5.95 -16.29
N LEU A 37 -24.69 6.22 -16.00
CA LEU A 37 -25.18 6.53 -14.66
C LEU A 37 -25.04 5.34 -13.71
N GLN A 38 -25.26 4.10 -14.18
CA GLN A 38 -24.95 2.90 -13.41
C GLN A 38 -23.45 2.78 -13.14
N ALA A 39 -22.60 2.94 -14.15
CA ALA A 39 -21.15 2.93 -13.95
C ALA A 39 -20.67 4.02 -13.00
N VAL A 40 -21.25 5.22 -13.06
CA VAL A 40 -20.95 6.33 -12.14
C VAL A 40 -21.48 6.04 -10.73
N ASN A 41 -22.64 5.41 -10.59
CA ASN A 41 -23.19 5.00 -9.29
C ASN A 41 -22.35 3.88 -8.66
N ASP A 42 -21.92 2.88 -9.43
CA ASP A 42 -21.03 1.82 -8.94
C ASP A 42 -19.65 2.39 -8.55
N LEU A 43 -19.11 3.32 -9.33
CA LEU A 43 -17.90 4.07 -8.98
C LEU A 43 -18.10 4.90 -7.71
N SER A 44 -19.30 5.48 -7.52
CA SER A 44 -19.64 6.22 -6.30
C SER A 44 -19.80 5.30 -5.09
N GLU A 45 -20.32 4.08 -5.24
CA GLU A 45 -20.46 3.10 -4.15
C GLU A 45 -19.08 2.58 -3.73
N VAL A 46 -18.18 2.33 -4.69
CA VAL A 46 -16.76 2.03 -4.45
C VAL A 46 -16.05 3.21 -3.78
N TYR A 47 -16.32 4.45 -4.20
CA TYR A 47 -15.75 5.66 -3.58
C TYR A 47 -16.29 5.90 -2.16
N MET A 48 -17.57 5.63 -1.92
CA MET A 48 -18.20 5.73 -0.61
C MET A 48 -17.76 4.59 0.33
N MET A 49 -17.49 3.38 -0.17
CA MET A 49 -16.86 2.31 0.62
C MET A 49 -15.40 2.64 1.00
N LYS A 50 -14.64 3.26 0.09
CA LYS A 50 -13.27 3.73 0.36
C LYS A 50 -13.21 4.81 1.46
N THR A 51 -14.21 5.67 1.54
CA THR A 51 -14.27 6.77 2.52
C THR A 51 -15.01 6.40 3.82
N ALA A 52 -15.96 5.47 3.80
CA ALA A 52 -16.76 5.08 4.97
C ALA A 52 -15.99 4.21 5.99
N ARG A 53 -15.01 3.41 5.56
CA ARG A 53 -14.24 2.55 6.49
C ARG A 53 -13.20 3.31 7.33
N LEU A 54 -12.81 4.52 6.94
CA LEU A 54 -11.99 5.41 7.77
C LEU A 54 -12.80 6.08 8.92
N ARG A 55 -14.14 6.00 8.91
CA ARG A 55 -15.00 6.70 9.89
C ARG A 55 -15.56 5.84 11.02
N ASN A 56 -15.47 4.51 10.95
CA ASN A 56 -16.10 3.62 11.94
C ASN A 56 -15.10 2.96 12.90
N MET A 57 -14.37 3.77 13.67
CA MET A 57 -13.75 3.34 14.93
C MET A 57 -13.78 4.46 15.97
N HIS A 58 -14.97 4.91 16.36
CA HIS A 58 -15.12 5.71 17.58
C HIS A 58 -16.41 5.34 18.30
N HIS A 59 -16.29 4.77 19.50
CA HIS A 59 -17.19 5.07 20.61
C HIS A 59 -16.58 4.72 21.97
N THR A 60 -16.43 5.77 22.79
CA THR A 60 -16.52 5.83 24.27
C THR A 60 -15.33 5.35 25.13
N ILE A 61 -14.67 6.25 25.88
CA ILE A 61 -14.95 6.57 27.30
C ILE A 61 -13.99 7.69 27.79
N ALA A 62 -14.54 8.56 28.64
CA ALA A 62 -13.92 9.75 29.22
C ALA A 62 -13.20 9.49 30.56
N ARG A 63 -12.19 10.35 30.81
CA ARG A 63 -11.67 10.87 32.10
C ARG A 63 -11.27 9.89 33.22
N ASN A 64 -9.97 9.84 33.54
CA ASN A 64 -9.42 10.56 34.72
C ASN A 64 -7.89 10.42 34.90
N SER A 65 -7.31 11.54 35.34
CA SER A 65 -6.10 11.76 36.16
C SER A 65 -4.73 11.20 35.78
N THR A 66 -3.81 12.16 35.71
CA THR A 66 -2.36 12.19 35.50
C THR A 66 -1.53 11.45 36.56
N ALA A 67 -0.47 10.76 36.11
CA ALA A 67 0.78 10.62 36.84
C ALA A 67 1.94 10.50 35.84
N ILE A 68 2.87 11.45 35.88
CA ILE A 68 4.11 11.48 35.08
C ILE A 68 5.14 10.64 35.85
N ILE A 69 5.64 9.57 35.24
CA ILE A 69 6.76 8.79 35.77
C ILE A 69 7.97 9.08 34.86
N HIS A 70 8.99 9.72 35.42
CA HIS A 70 10.30 9.85 34.78
C HIS A 70 11.06 8.52 34.92
N PRO A 71 11.52 7.89 33.82
CA PRO A 71 12.47 6.81 33.89
C PRO A 71 13.87 7.37 33.67
N SER A 72 14.54 7.74 34.77
CA SER A 72 15.98 7.95 34.78
C SER A 72 16.57 7.02 35.83
N GLU A 73 16.83 5.77 35.46
CA GLU A 73 17.80 4.87 36.12
C GLU A 73 17.70 3.47 35.50
N LEU A 74 18.45 3.25 34.41
CA LEU A 74 18.92 1.92 33.97
C LEU A 74 19.91 2.08 32.79
N PHE A 75 21.03 2.77 33.04
CA PHE A 75 22.18 2.71 32.13
C PHE A 75 23.12 1.59 32.59
N ALA A 76 22.68 0.34 32.40
CA ALA A 76 23.63 -0.75 32.17
C ALA A 76 24.17 -0.56 30.75
N GLN A 77 25.48 -0.69 30.55
CA GLN A 77 26.16 -0.55 29.25
C GLN A 77 25.35 -1.26 28.16
N SER A 78 24.65 -0.50 27.33
CA SER A 78 23.84 -1.04 26.24
C SER A 78 24.81 -1.59 25.21
N GLU A 79 24.75 -2.89 24.97
CA GLU A 79 25.36 -3.52 23.81
C GLU A 79 24.94 -2.73 22.56
N ASP A 80 25.88 -2.28 21.72
CA ASP A 80 25.57 -1.52 20.51
C ASP A 80 24.87 -2.46 19.52
N ILE A 81 23.54 -2.54 19.63
CA ILE A 81 22.72 -3.44 18.83
C ILE A 81 22.91 -3.15 17.35
N VAL A 82 23.09 -1.89 16.93
CA VAL A 82 23.20 -1.60 15.49
C VAL A 82 24.49 -2.20 14.91
N GLN A 83 25.56 -2.33 15.70
CA GLN A 83 26.83 -2.95 15.31
C GLN A 83 27.43 -2.39 14.00
N GLY A 84 27.22 -1.09 13.75
CA GLY A 84 27.67 -0.44 12.50
C GLY A 84 26.87 -0.80 11.25
N ARG A 85 25.80 -1.62 11.36
CA ARG A 85 24.95 -1.99 10.23
C ARG A 85 24.19 -0.77 9.71
N ARG A 86 24.23 -0.58 8.39
CA ARG A 86 23.58 0.55 7.72
C ARG A 86 22.16 0.20 7.31
N THR A 87 21.27 1.18 7.39
CA THR A 87 19.86 1.03 7.00
C THR A 87 19.49 2.01 5.90
N MET A 88 19.01 1.50 4.76
CA MET A 88 18.39 2.28 3.70
C MET A 88 16.88 2.44 3.94
N ILE A 89 16.40 3.67 4.00
CA ILE A 89 14.99 4.04 4.16
C ILE A 89 14.41 4.38 2.79
N LEU A 90 13.37 3.69 2.39
CA LEU A 90 12.76 3.78 1.07
C LEU A 90 11.38 4.42 1.19
N ILE A 91 11.21 5.61 0.62
CA ILE A 91 9.99 6.41 0.75
C ILE A 91 9.41 6.73 -0.63
N ALA A 92 8.18 6.28 -0.86
CA ALA A 92 7.37 6.75 -1.97
C ALA A 92 6.38 7.81 -1.46
N SER A 93 6.51 9.05 -1.94
CA SER A 93 5.68 10.19 -1.56
C SER A 93 4.81 10.62 -2.73
N TYR A 94 3.54 10.93 -2.47
CA TYR A 94 2.63 11.54 -3.44
C TYR A 94 1.93 12.73 -2.80
N ARG A 95 2.33 13.94 -3.21
CA ARG A 95 1.76 15.22 -2.78
C ARG A 95 1.61 15.35 -1.26
N ASP A 96 2.63 14.89 -0.52
CA ASP A 96 2.60 14.74 0.94
C ASP A 96 3.79 15.45 1.63
N SER A 97 4.28 16.53 1.03
CA SER A 97 5.56 17.17 1.40
C SER A 97 5.66 17.54 2.89
N LYS A 98 4.54 17.97 3.49
CA LYS A 98 4.49 18.30 4.92
C LYS A 98 4.71 17.08 5.80
N ARG A 99 3.92 16.01 5.63
CA ARG A 99 4.07 14.80 6.46
C ARG A 99 5.35 14.05 6.14
N CYS A 100 5.82 14.13 4.90
CA CYS A 100 7.12 13.58 4.51
C CYS A 100 8.26 14.27 5.27
N ALA A 101 8.23 15.61 5.38
CA ALA A 101 9.18 16.35 6.18
C ALA A 101 9.14 15.98 7.68
N GLU A 102 7.95 15.82 8.24
CA GLU A 102 7.77 15.39 9.64
C GLU A 102 8.24 13.94 9.86
N THR A 103 8.05 13.07 8.87
CA THR A 103 8.57 11.69 8.85
C THR A 103 10.09 11.70 8.90
N LEU A 104 10.75 12.45 8.02
CA LEU A 104 12.22 12.58 8.01
C LEU A 104 12.75 13.17 9.32
N ARG A 105 12.07 14.17 9.89
CA ARG A 105 12.42 14.70 11.19
C ARG A 105 12.39 13.61 12.27
N SER A 106 11.26 12.91 12.40
CA SER A 106 11.13 11.86 13.42
C SER A 106 12.10 10.68 13.19
N LEU A 107 12.33 10.31 11.92
CA LEU A 107 13.28 9.27 11.53
C LEU A 107 14.68 9.57 12.08
N PHE A 108 15.20 10.78 11.85
CA PHE A 108 16.56 11.16 12.25
C PHE A 108 16.66 11.57 13.72
N GLU A 109 15.70 12.32 14.26
CA GLU A 109 15.74 12.78 15.66
C GLU A 109 15.55 11.63 16.66
N ASN A 110 14.78 10.60 16.29
CA ASN A 110 14.47 9.49 17.18
C ASN A 110 15.35 8.26 16.91
N ALA A 111 16.27 8.27 15.96
CA ALA A 111 17.23 7.16 15.79
C ALA A 111 18.32 7.22 16.87
N ALA A 112 18.75 6.06 17.35
CA ALA A 112 19.91 5.93 18.21
C ALA A 112 21.22 6.14 17.44
N LYS A 113 21.27 5.69 16.17
CA LYS A 113 22.43 5.79 15.27
C LYS A 113 22.05 6.49 13.95
N PRO A 114 21.65 7.78 13.97
CA PRO A 114 21.18 8.49 12.78
C PRO A 114 22.23 8.57 11.66
N ASP A 115 23.52 8.48 11.97
CA ASP A 115 24.61 8.53 10.98
C ASP A 115 24.72 7.25 10.12
N LEU A 116 24.08 6.15 10.55
CA LEU A 116 24.04 4.88 9.80
C LEU A 116 22.82 4.77 8.88
N LEU A 117 22.00 5.82 8.82
CA LEU A 117 20.81 5.88 7.98
C LEU A 117 21.11 6.51 6.63
N ARG A 118 20.48 6.01 5.58
CA ARG A 118 20.43 6.65 4.27
C ARG A 118 18.99 6.61 3.77
N VAL A 119 18.57 7.60 3.01
CA VAL A 119 17.17 7.72 2.58
C VAL A 119 17.10 7.86 1.07
N SER A 120 16.25 7.06 0.44
CA SER A 120 15.86 7.16 -0.96
C SER A 120 14.40 7.59 -1.04
N ILE A 121 14.14 8.75 -1.65
CA ILE A 121 12.81 9.32 -1.76
C ILE A 121 12.42 9.45 -3.23
N VAL A 122 11.24 8.96 -3.57
CA VAL A 122 10.60 9.29 -4.85
C VAL A 122 9.41 10.17 -4.55
N ASP A 123 9.53 11.44 -4.91
CA ASP A 123 8.60 12.48 -4.53
C ASP A 123 7.77 12.92 -5.74
N GLN A 124 6.47 12.61 -5.70
CA GLN A 124 5.52 12.92 -6.76
C GLN A 124 4.72 14.17 -6.36
N ILE A 125 5.15 15.35 -6.81
CA ILE A 125 4.63 16.66 -6.37
C ILE A 125 3.91 17.40 -7.50
N SER A 126 2.96 18.27 -7.15
CA SER A 126 2.29 19.15 -8.12
C SER A 126 3.17 20.36 -8.45
N LEU A 127 3.85 20.32 -9.59
CA LEU A 127 4.68 21.44 -10.06
C LEU A 127 3.83 22.67 -10.39
N ARG A 128 2.62 22.43 -10.93
CA ARG A 128 1.65 23.48 -11.23
C ARG A 128 1.23 24.25 -9.99
N ASP A 129 1.02 23.55 -8.88
CA ASP A 129 0.56 24.16 -7.62
C ASP A 129 1.74 24.69 -6.78
N GLY A 130 2.98 24.59 -7.29
CA GLY A 130 4.19 25.06 -6.60
C GLY A 130 4.50 24.30 -5.32
N GLU A 131 4.13 23.02 -5.25
CA GLU A 131 4.43 22.18 -4.10
C GLU A 131 5.95 22.03 -3.92
N LYS A 132 6.41 22.22 -2.68
CA LYS A 132 7.81 21.97 -2.32
C LYS A 132 8.08 20.47 -2.29
N THR A 133 9.32 20.07 -2.51
CA THR A 133 9.70 18.67 -2.27
C THR A 133 9.69 18.33 -0.78
N CYS A 134 9.65 17.05 -0.46
CA CYS A 134 9.83 16.50 0.87
C CYS A 134 11.14 16.97 1.51
N VAL A 135 12.25 16.94 0.75
CA VAL A 135 13.59 17.32 1.24
C VAL A 135 13.66 18.82 1.51
N GLU A 136 13.13 19.66 0.62
CA GLU A 136 13.02 21.10 0.85
C GLU A 136 12.16 21.40 2.08
N SER A 137 11.03 20.73 2.22
CA SER A 137 10.13 20.89 3.36
C SER A 137 10.79 20.45 4.67
N TYR A 138 11.56 19.35 4.63
CA TYR A 138 12.35 18.85 5.77
C TYR A 138 13.45 19.84 6.17
N CYS A 139 14.29 20.30 5.23
CA CYS A 139 15.34 21.27 5.58
C CYS A 139 14.77 22.59 6.09
N ASN A 140 13.64 23.05 5.55
CA ASN A 140 12.95 24.22 6.10
C ASN A 140 12.43 24.00 7.53
N LEU A 141 12.00 22.78 7.84
CA LEU A 141 11.47 22.40 9.15
C LEU A 141 12.56 22.30 10.23
N VAL A 142 13.71 21.72 9.90
CA VAL A 142 14.78 21.42 10.90
C VAL A 142 15.98 22.37 10.85
N GLY A 143 16.07 23.23 9.84
CA GLY A 143 17.14 24.21 9.70
C GLY A 143 18.52 23.56 9.60
N GLN A 144 19.43 23.96 10.50
CA GLN A 144 20.82 23.47 10.50
C GLN A 144 20.95 21.97 10.76
N SER A 145 19.93 21.34 11.36
CA SER A 145 19.90 19.89 11.58
C SER A 145 19.54 19.09 10.31
N CYS A 146 19.40 19.74 9.15
CA CYS A 146 19.03 19.04 7.92
C CYS A 146 20.12 18.08 7.46
N ARG A 147 19.82 16.78 7.48
CA ARG A 147 20.72 15.70 7.03
C ARG A 147 20.61 15.41 5.54
N VAL A 148 20.59 16.45 4.70
CA VAL A 148 20.38 16.33 3.24
C VAL A 148 21.43 15.45 2.55
N SER A 149 22.67 15.40 3.07
CA SER A 149 23.74 14.54 2.52
C SER A 149 23.46 13.04 2.66
N GLN A 150 22.54 12.63 3.54
CA GLN A 150 22.09 11.25 3.70
C GLN A 150 20.86 10.93 2.84
N VAL A 151 20.33 11.90 2.09
CA VAL A 151 19.12 11.75 1.28
C VAL A 151 19.45 11.80 -0.21
N ILE A 152 18.91 10.84 -0.94
CA ILE A 152 18.91 10.75 -2.39
C ILE A 152 17.45 10.86 -2.79
N TRP A 153 17.12 11.71 -3.75
CA TRP A 153 15.73 11.87 -4.16
C TRP A 153 15.57 11.98 -5.66
N LYS A 154 14.43 11.47 -6.15
CA LYS A 154 13.92 11.68 -7.50
C LYS A 154 12.60 12.44 -7.39
N GLN A 155 12.42 13.43 -8.25
CA GLN A 155 11.19 14.22 -8.33
C GLN A 155 10.42 13.85 -9.60
N ILE A 156 9.10 13.71 -9.47
CA ILE A 156 8.17 13.42 -10.56
C ILE A 156 7.00 14.40 -10.45
N ASP A 157 6.48 14.91 -11.55
CA ASP A 157 5.23 15.65 -11.53
C ASP A 157 4.08 14.70 -11.15
N ALA A 158 3.20 15.11 -10.24
CA ALA A 158 2.02 14.34 -9.83
C ALA A 158 1.08 13.99 -11.02
N LEU A 159 1.13 14.75 -12.12
CA LEU A 159 0.42 14.42 -13.36
C LEU A 159 0.99 13.16 -14.04
N ASP A 160 2.31 12.96 -13.97
CA ASP A 160 3.05 11.84 -14.55
C ASP A 160 3.21 10.65 -13.58
N ALA A 161 2.75 10.82 -12.33
CA ALA A 161 2.75 9.78 -11.32
C ALA A 161 2.02 8.51 -11.81
N LYS A 162 2.67 7.36 -11.59
CA LYS A 162 2.13 6.03 -11.94
C LYS A 162 1.64 5.24 -10.73
N GLY A 163 1.74 5.79 -9.53
CA GLY A 163 1.29 5.14 -8.30
C GLY A 163 2.42 4.49 -7.50
N PRO A 164 2.07 3.82 -6.40
CA PRO A 164 3.02 3.43 -5.36
C PRO A 164 4.02 2.36 -5.84
N THR A 165 3.59 1.43 -6.69
CA THR A 165 4.46 0.34 -7.19
C THR A 165 5.64 0.86 -7.99
N TYR A 166 5.39 1.83 -8.88
CA TYR A 166 6.42 2.52 -9.65
C TYR A 166 7.34 3.34 -8.73
N ALA A 167 6.77 4.16 -7.84
CA ALA A 167 7.57 4.99 -6.95
C ALA A 167 8.45 4.17 -5.99
N ARG A 168 7.94 3.04 -5.48
CA ARG A 168 8.72 2.10 -4.68
C ARG A 168 9.83 1.46 -5.50
N TYR A 169 9.54 0.98 -6.72
CA TYR A 169 10.59 0.45 -7.60
C TYR A 169 11.71 1.48 -7.81
N GLU A 170 11.36 2.73 -8.12
CA GLU A 170 12.34 3.80 -8.34
C GLU A 170 13.18 4.11 -7.09
N ALA A 171 12.58 4.03 -5.88
CA ALA A 171 13.28 4.22 -4.62
C ALA A 171 14.26 3.07 -4.33
N GLU A 172 13.83 1.83 -4.61
CA GLU A 172 14.62 0.60 -4.43
C GLU A 172 15.92 0.58 -5.25
N GLU A 173 16.02 1.35 -6.35
CA GLU A 173 17.25 1.44 -7.17
C GLU A 173 18.44 2.00 -6.41
N ALA A 174 18.20 2.76 -5.34
CA ALA A 174 19.27 3.42 -4.61
C ALA A 174 19.97 2.51 -3.59
N VAL A 175 19.44 1.30 -3.36
CA VAL A 175 20.01 0.30 -2.45
C VAL A 175 21.32 -0.22 -3.04
N THR A 176 22.44 -0.05 -2.32
CA THR A 176 23.77 -0.51 -2.75
C THR A 176 24.27 -1.65 -1.90
N ASP A 177 24.72 -1.39 -0.69
CA ASP A 177 25.47 -2.30 0.17
C ASP A 177 25.09 -2.11 1.65
N GLU A 178 23.93 -1.47 1.88
CA GLU A 178 23.28 -1.40 3.18
C GLU A 178 22.81 -2.79 3.64
N ASP A 179 22.90 -3.03 4.95
CA ASP A 179 22.57 -4.31 5.56
C ASP A 179 21.04 -4.51 5.62
N PHE A 180 20.34 -3.46 6.05
CA PHE A 180 18.90 -3.43 6.23
C PHE A 180 18.22 -2.42 5.33
N CYS A 181 17.01 -2.75 4.90
CA CYS A 181 16.13 -1.88 4.15
C CYS A 181 14.82 -1.73 4.92
N LEU A 182 14.33 -0.50 5.00
CA LEU A 182 13.05 -0.14 5.58
C LEU A 182 12.21 0.60 4.54
N HIS A 183 11.14 -0.02 4.05
CA HIS A 183 10.11 0.72 3.31
C HIS A 183 9.15 1.35 4.30
N VAL A 184 8.87 2.64 4.11
CA VAL A 184 7.85 3.37 4.86
C VAL A 184 7.02 4.27 3.97
N ASP A 185 5.77 4.43 4.38
CA ASP A 185 4.92 5.52 3.93
C ASP A 185 5.53 6.90 4.30
N SER A 186 5.18 7.94 3.55
CA SER A 186 5.70 9.32 3.74
C SER A 186 5.15 10.06 4.96
N HIS A 187 4.54 9.38 5.91
CA HIS A 187 3.70 9.97 6.96
C HIS A 187 3.68 9.07 8.18
N ILE A 188 4.88 8.63 8.54
CA ILE A 188 5.20 7.76 9.66
C ILE A 188 5.83 8.58 10.78
N VAL A 189 5.52 8.23 12.01
CA VAL A 189 6.18 8.78 13.21
C VAL A 189 6.98 7.67 13.86
N PHE A 190 8.30 7.85 13.92
CA PHE A 190 9.20 6.88 14.55
C PHE A 190 9.24 7.07 16.07
N VAL A 191 9.32 5.98 16.83
CA VAL A 191 9.50 6.05 18.30
C VAL A 191 10.97 6.32 18.66
N PRO A 192 11.28 6.80 19.89
CA PRO A 192 12.67 6.92 20.34
C PRO A 192 13.44 5.59 20.24
N SER A 193 14.66 5.66 19.70
CA SER A 193 15.56 4.53 19.42
C SER A 193 14.97 3.46 18.49
N TRP A 194 14.09 3.85 17.55
CA TRP A 194 13.38 2.91 16.68
C TRP A 194 14.28 1.94 15.92
N ASP A 195 15.48 2.38 15.53
CA ASP A 195 16.46 1.64 14.74
C ASP A 195 17.06 0.48 15.54
N GLU A 196 17.45 0.72 16.79
CA GLU A 196 17.83 -0.36 17.70
C GLU A 196 16.67 -1.31 18.01
N LEU A 197 15.47 -0.75 18.20
CA LEU A 197 14.28 -1.54 18.54
C LEU A 197 13.87 -2.47 17.40
N ILE A 198 13.85 -1.99 16.16
CA ILE A 198 13.45 -2.81 15.01
C ILE A 198 14.50 -3.86 14.66
N ILE A 199 15.80 -3.56 14.86
CA ILE A 199 16.87 -4.55 14.72
C ILE A 199 16.77 -5.64 15.80
N LYS A 200 16.48 -5.27 17.06
CA LYS A 200 16.19 -6.23 18.13
C LYS A 200 15.03 -7.17 17.77
N GLU A 201 13.95 -6.63 17.20
CA GLU A 201 12.84 -7.46 16.74
C GLU A 201 13.28 -8.39 15.60
N TRP A 202 14.03 -7.90 14.63
CA TRP A 202 14.55 -8.72 13.54
C TRP A 202 15.46 -9.86 14.03
N GLU A 203 16.39 -9.59 14.95
CA GLU A 203 17.27 -10.61 15.52
C GLU A 203 16.50 -11.63 16.36
N ALA A 204 15.51 -11.18 17.14
CA ALA A 204 14.65 -12.05 17.94
C ALA A 204 13.75 -12.97 17.09
N ALA A 205 13.54 -12.67 15.81
CA ALA A 205 12.85 -13.56 14.88
C ALA A 205 13.69 -14.82 14.56
N GLU A 206 15.00 -14.79 14.80
CA GLU A 206 15.94 -15.89 14.54
C GLU A 206 15.83 -16.46 13.10
N ASN A 207 15.49 -15.60 12.15
CA ASN A 207 15.34 -15.95 10.74
C ASN A 207 16.08 -14.89 9.89
N PRO A 208 17.14 -15.26 9.15
CA PRO A 208 17.91 -14.32 8.34
C PRO A 208 17.12 -13.73 7.16
N ASN A 209 15.98 -14.34 6.80
CA ASN A 209 15.04 -13.85 5.80
C ASN A 209 13.76 -13.28 6.43
N ALA A 210 13.80 -12.90 7.72
CA ALA A 210 12.70 -12.23 8.39
C ALA A 210 12.44 -10.83 7.80
N ILE A 211 11.16 -10.50 7.70
CA ILE A 211 10.65 -9.18 7.39
C ILE A 211 9.70 -8.77 8.53
N ILE A 212 10.11 -7.78 9.33
CA ILE A 212 9.27 -7.18 10.36
C ILE A 212 8.32 -6.21 9.68
N THR A 213 7.01 -6.44 9.81
CA THR A 213 6.00 -5.66 9.09
C THR A 213 4.66 -5.72 9.80
N VAL A 214 3.92 -4.61 9.72
CA VAL A 214 2.56 -4.41 10.25
C VAL A 214 1.93 -3.22 9.53
N TYR A 215 0.60 -3.09 9.59
CA TYR A 215 0.01 -1.76 9.54
C TYR A 215 0.29 -1.08 10.89
N PRO A 216 1.06 0.03 10.93
CA PRO A 216 1.37 0.68 12.19
C PRO A 216 0.12 1.34 12.79
N LYS A 217 0.04 1.38 14.11
CA LYS A 217 -1.11 2.00 14.79
C LYS A 217 -1.23 3.49 14.45
N PRO A 218 -2.46 4.05 14.49
CA PRO A 218 -2.65 5.49 14.40
C PRO A 218 -1.84 6.23 15.47
N VAL A 219 -1.31 7.40 15.13
CA VAL A 219 -0.59 8.28 16.06
C VAL A 219 -1.32 8.59 17.37
N ASP A 220 -2.65 8.57 17.35
CA ASP A 220 -3.49 8.76 18.55
C ASP A 220 -3.23 7.69 19.62
N PHE A 221 -2.69 6.53 19.25
CA PHE A 221 -2.36 5.46 20.16
C PHE A 221 -1.06 5.70 20.93
N MET A 222 -0.16 6.57 20.45
CA MET A 222 1.17 6.80 21.06
C MET A 222 1.11 7.15 22.55
N ASN A 223 0.12 7.94 22.95
CA ASN A 223 -0.03 8.43 24.33
C ASN A 223 -1.07 7.63 25.13
N THR A 224 -1.61 6.54 24.58
CA THR A 224 -2.67 5.76 25.24
C THR A 224 -2.09 4.59 26.01
N THR A 225 -2.28 4.56 27.33
CA THR A 225 -1.82 3.46 28.18
C THR A 225 -2.70 2.22 28.07
N ASN A 226 -3.99 2.39 27.79
CA ASN A 226 -4.97 1.29 27.72
C ASN A 226 -4.73 0.32 26.55
N ASN A 227 -4.06 0.78 25.48
CA ASN A 227 -3.85 -0.01 24.26
C ASN A 227 -2.42 -0.52 24.11
N LYS A 228 -1.57 -0.38 25.15
CA LYS A 228 -0.16 -0.80 25.09
C LYS A 228 0.03 -2.30 24.81
N ASN A 229 -0.95 -3.11 25.16
CA ASN A 229 -0.89 -4.56 24.98
C ASN A 229 -1.60 -5.04 23.71
N LEU A 230 -2.27 -4.13 23.00
CA LEU A 230 -2.84 -4.43 21.70
C LEU A 230 -1.75 -4.27 20.65
N THR A 231 -1.77 -5.04 19.59
CA THR A 231 -0.97 -4.80 18.39
C THR A 231 -1.86 -4.90 17.16
N GLN A 232 -1.48 -4.25 16.06
CA GLN A 232 -2.14 -4.48 14.78
C GLN A 232 -1.49 -5.66 14.07
N ARG A 233 -2.27 -6.73 13.88
CA ARG A 233 -1.85 -7.89 13.10
C ARG A 233 -2.59 -7.92 11.78
N MET A 234 -1.84 -8.01 10.69
CA MET A 234 -2.39 -8.18 9.34
C MET A 234 -2.72 -9.65 9.12
N CYS A 235 -3.97 -10.01 9.37
CA CYS A 235 -4.45 -11.39 9.32
C CYS A 235 -5.85 -11.51 8.71
N GLN A 236 -6.41 -10.41 8.20
CA GLN A 236 -7.71 -10.39 7.56
C GLN A 236 -7.56 -10.00 6.09
N ALA A 237 -8.42 -10.49 5.22
CA ALA A 237 -8.40 -10.11 3.81
C ALA A 237 -9.78 -10.23 3.16
N TYR A 238 -9.92 -9.64 1.99
CA TYR A 238 -11.13 -9.69 1.18
C TYR A 238 -10.82 -9.49 -0.29
N ILE A 239 -11.71 -9.96 -1.15
CA ILE A 239 -11.71 -9.59 -2.57
C ILE A 239 -12.26 -8.17 -2.66
N GLU A 240 -11.55 -7.27 -3.33
CA GLU A 240 -11.79 -5.83 -3.23
C GLU A 240 -13.12 -5.35 -3.86
N SER A 241 -13.59 -6.05 -4.88
CA SER A 241 -14.78 -5.71 -5.66
C SER A 241 -15.36 -6.94 -6.34
N SER A 242 -16.53 -6.80 -6.96
CA SER A 242 -17.14 -7.83 -7.81
C SER A 242 -16.55 -7.91 -9.22
N ASP A 243 -15.47 -7.16 -9.53
CA ASP A 243 -14.81 -7.24 -10.83
C ASP A 243 -14.18 -8.63 -11.03
N GLU A 244 -14.24 -9.19 -12.24
CA GLU A 244 -13.68 -10.51 -12.55
C GLU A 244 -12.15 -10.59 -12.37
N ASP A 245 -11.47 -9.46 -12.51
CA ASP A 245 -10.03 -9.30 -12.24
C ASP A 245 -9.76 -8.59 -10.90
N ALA A 246 -10.70 -8.65 -9.94
CA ALA A 246 -10.50 -8.07 -8.61
C ALA A 246 -9.27 -8.64 -7.90
N MET A 247 -8.66 -7.81 -7.07
CA MET A 247 -7.49 -8.15 -6.28
C MET A 247 -7.82 -8.45 -4.83
N VAL A 248 -6.91 -9.14 -4.15
CA VAL A 248 -6.93 -9.28 -2.68
C VAL A 248 -6.54 -7.95 -2.05
N GLN A 249 -7.36 -7.49 -1.12
CA GLN A 249 -7.04 -6.40 -0.21
C GLN A 249 -6.84 -6.94 1.20
N TYR A 250 -5.77 -6.50 1.85
CA TYR A 250 -5.46 -6.86 3.22
C TYR A 250 -6.22 -5.99 4.23
N GLY A 251 -6.29 -6.52 5.45
CA GLY A 251 -6.90 -5.91 6.61
C GLY A 251 -6.16 -6.34 7.88
N ALA A 252 -6.27 -5.52 8.91
CA ALA A 252 -5.66 -5.79 10.20
C ALA A 252 -6.71 -5.87 11.30
N ALA A 253 -6.47 -6.75 12.27
CA ALA A 253 -7.19 -6.81 13.51
C ALA A 253 -6.30 -6.31 14.65
N LEU A 254 -6.92 -5.66 15.65
CA LEU A 254 -6.26 -5.46 16.93
C LEU A 254 -6.28 -6.77 17.70
N ILE A 255 -5.11 -7.31 18.03
CA ILE A 255 -4.98 -8.51 18.86
C ILE A 255 -4.28 -8.18 20.16
N GLU A 256 -4.63 -8.89 21.23
CA GLU A 256 -3.95 -8.77 22.51
C GLU A 256 -2.68 -9.63 22.52
N MET A 257 -1.54 -9.02 22.81
CA MET A 257 -0.24 -9.69 22.98
C MET A 257 0.00 -9.96 24.48
N LYS A 258 -0.93 -10.65 25.15
CA LYS A 258 -0.77 -11.08 26.55
C LYS A 258 -0.87 -12.59 26.73
N PRO A 259 0.12 -13.23 27.39
CA PRO A 259 1.40 -12.66 27.78
C PRO A 259 2.22 -12.18 26.57
N ALA A 260 3.16 -11.26 26.79
CA ALA A 260 4.01 -10.78 25.70
C ALA A 260 4.77 -11.97 25.08
N PRO A 261 4.70 -12.16 23.75
CA PRO A 261 5.36 -13.28 23.13
C PRO A 261 6.88 -13.14 23.23
N ALA A 262 7.58 -14.25 23.40
CA ALA A 262 9.04 -14.25 23.56
C ALA A 262 9.76 -13.73 22.31
N LYS A 263 9.17 -13.95 21.13
CA LYS A 263 9.70 -13.59 19.81
C LYS A 263 8.61 -12.88 18.97
N PRO A 264 8.97 -12.12 17.93
CA PRO A 264 8.02 -11.65 16.93
C PRO A 264 7.13 -12.78 16.41
N LEU A 265 5.85 -12.50 16.19
CA LEU A 265 4.87 -13.51 15.79
C LEU A 265 4.81 -13.63 14.27
N LEU A 266 4.79 -14.85 13.75
CA LEU A 266 4.64 -15.09 12.32
C LEU A 266 3.31 -14.53 11.78
N MET A 267 3.39 -13.86 10.63
CA MET A 267 2.28 -13.18 9.97
C MET A 267 2.10 -13.67 8.53
N SER A 268 0.85 -13.73 8.08
CA SER A 268 0.49 -14.21 6.75
C SER A 268 0.41 -13.12 5.67
N GLN A 269 0.74 -11.88 6.02
CA GLN A 269 0.57 -10.72 5.15
C GLN A 269 1.75 -9.77 5.36
N MET A 270 1.89 -8.78 4.47
CA MET A 270 2.95 -7.79 4.49
C MET A 270 2.34 -6.42 4.23
N ALA A 271 2.77 -5.41 4.98
CA ALA A 271 2.48 -4.01 4.65
C ALA A 271 3.56 -3.44 3.75
N ALA A 272 3.19 -2.91 2.59
CA ALA A 272 4.15 -2.20 1.75
C ALA A 272 4.50 -0.80 2.31
N GLY A 273 3.67 -0.25 3.20
CA GLY A 273 3.89 1.03 3.89
C GLY A 273 4.71 0.94 5.18
N PHE A 274 5.06 -0.26 5.65
CA PHE A 274 6.03 -0.49 6.72
C PHE A 274 6.55 -1.93 6.66
N ASN A 275 7.78 -2.13 6.16
CA ASN A 275 8.46 -3.43 6.21
C ASN A 275 9.98 -3.27 6.31
N PHE A 276 10.57 -4.02 7.25
CA PHE A 276 11.98 -3.98 7.59
C PHE A 276 12.60 -5.37 7.48
N GLY A 277 13.73 -5.48 6.80
CA GLY A 277 14.52 -6.71 6.76
C GLY A 277 15.83 -6.50 6.04
N SER A 278 16.56 -7.58 5.75
CA SER A 278 17.80 -7.47 4.97
C SER A 278 17.52 -6.84 3.60
N CYS A 279 18.35 -5.90 3.15
CA CYS A 279 18.25 -5.32 1.81
C CYS A 279 18.34 -6.34 0.66
N ARG A 280 18.77 -7.57 0.94
CA ARG A 280 18.69 -8.68 -0.02
C ARG A 280 17.27 -8.87 -0.56
N ASN A 281 16.25 -8.79 0.30
CA ASN A 281 14.85 -8.96 -0.11
C ASN A 281 14.43 -7.94 -1.18
N VAL A 282 14.93 -6.71 -1.05
CA VAL A 282 14.60 -5.60 -1.93
C VAL A 282 15.22 -5.81 -3.31
N LYS A 283 16.45 -6.34 -3.36
CA LYS A 283 17.16 -6.63 -4.62
C LYS A 283 16.61 -7.85 -5.34
N GLU A 284 16.27 -8.90 -4.59
CA GLU A 284 15.79 -10.17 -5.15
C GLU A 284 14.33 -10.08 -5.62
N VAL A 285 13.48 -9.39 -4.86
CA VAL A 285 12.05 -9.29 -5.13
C VAL A 285 11.65 -7.82 -5.17
N ARG A 286 11.88 -7.15 -6.29
CA ARG A 286 11.53 -5.73 -6.49
C ARG A 286 10.04 -5.47 -6.67
N SER A 287 9.62 -4.24 -6.37
CA SER A 287 8.27 -3.76 -6.66
C SER A 287 8.03 -3.74 -8.19
N ASP A 288 6.81 -4.01 -8.67
CA ASP A 288 6.55 -4.09 -10.14
C ASP A 288 6.21 -2.69 -10.71
N PRO A 289 7.11 -2.04 -11.48
CA PRO A 289 6.87 -0.69 -11.97
C PRO A 289 5.89 -0.63 -13.15
N TYR A 290 5.50 -1.78 -13.70
CA TYR A 290 4.62 -1.88 -14.88
C TYR A 290 3.16 -2.16 -14.50
N ALA A 291 2.80 -1.95 -13.22
CA ALA A 291 1.43 -2.00 -12.71
C ALA A 291 0.92 -0.60 -12.30
N PRO A 292 0.78 0.35 -13.25
CA PRO A 292 0.38 1.72 -12.93
C PRO A 292 -1.02 1.79 -12.29
N PHE A 293 -1.16 2.70 -11.34
CA PHE A 293 -2.37 2.99 -10.56
C PHE A 293 -2.89 1.80 -9.73
N LEU A 294 -2.16 0.68 -9.67
CA LEU A 294 -2.45 -0.39 -8.72
C LEU A 294 -2.23 0.13 -7.30
N PHE A 295 -3.20 -0.11 -6.42
CA PHE A 295 -3.11 0.28 -5.01
C PHE A 295 -3.36 -0.93 -4.12
N HIS A 296 -4.54 -1.56 -4.19
CA HIS A 296 -4.74 -2.88 -3.58
C HIS A 296 -4.23 -3.98 -4.52
N GLY A 297 -3.87 -5.13 -3.96
CA GLY A 297 -3.28 -6.25 -4.70
C GLY A 297 -1.77 -6.22 -4.84
N GLU A 298 -1.13 -5.05 -4.77
CA GLU A 298 0.33 -4.94 -4.82
C GLU A 298 0.99 -5.59 -3.58
N GLU A 299 0.40 -5.39 -2.39
CA GLU A 299 0.85 -6.03 -1.16
C GLU A 299 0.71 -7.55 -1.24
N TYR A 300 -0.41 -8.06 -1.75
CA TYR A 300 -0.62 -9.49 -1.93
C TYR A 300 0.39 -10.10 -2.91
N SER A 301 0.65 -9.40 -4.03
CA SER A 301 1.64 -9.82 -5.01
C SER A 301 3.05 -9.84 -4.43
N LYS A 302 3.48 -8.74 -3.82
CA LYS A 302 4.81 -8.62 -3.21
C LYS A 302 4.99 -9.67 -2.11
N ALA A 303 4.00 -9.87 -1.25
CA ALA A 303 4.03 -10.87 -0.19
C ALA A 303 4.15 -12.29 -0.75
N ALA A 304 3.34 -12.66 -1.74
CA ALA A 304 3.40 -13.98 -2.38
C ALA A 304 4.78 -14.24 -3.00
N ARG A 305 5.34 -13.26 -3.71
CA ARG A 305 6.66 -13.36 -4.36
C ARG A 305 7.81 -13.48 -3.36
N LEU A 306 7.78 -12.68 -2.30
CA LEU A 306 8.75 -12.76 -1.20
C LEU A 306 8.67 -14.12 -0.48
N TRP A 307 7.46 -14.55 -0.12
CA TRP A 307 7.27 -15.77 0.63
C TRP A 307 7.67 -17.02 -0.15
N THR A 308 7.32 -17.08 -1.44
CA THR A 308 7.75 -18.15 -2.36
C THR A 308 9.25 -18.09 -2.69
N SER A 309 9.92 -16.98 -2.40
CA SER A 309 11.39 -16.82 -2.46
C SER A 309 12.10 -17.14 -1.14
N GLY A 310 11.34 -17.49 -0.10
CA GLY A 310 11.86 -17.94 1.20
C GLY A 310 11.89 -16.89 2.30
N TYR A 311 11.28 -15.72 2.10
CA TYR A 311 11.11 -14.72 3.16
C TYR A 311 9.88 -15.04 4.02
N ASP A 312 9.86 -14.50 5.24
CA ASP A 312 8.76 -14.70 6.18
C ASP A 312 8.44 -13.38 6.91
N PHE A 313 7.16 -13.15 7.21
CA PHE A 313 6.68 -11.89 7.78
C PHE A 313 6.43 -12.03 9.27
N TYR A 314 6.78 -11.02 10.05
CA TYR A 314 6.63 -11.06 11.49
C TYR A 314 6.05 -9.76 12.04
N VAL A 315 5.11 -9.90 12.96
CA VAL A 315 4.60 -8.81 13.81
C VAL A 315 5.63 -8.51 14.89
N PRO A 316 6.13 -7.28 15.03
CA PRO A 316 7.01 -6.92 16.14
C PRO A 316 6.23 -7.02 17.47
N ARG A 317 6.96 -7.34 18.55
CA ARG A 317 6.40 -7.43 19.91
C ARG A 317 6.01 -6.08 20.49
N GLN A 318 6.52 -5.00 19.91
CA GLN A 318 6.28 -3.63 20.32
C GLN A 318 6.20 -2.71 19.10
N ASP A 319 5.46 -1.60 19.23
CA ASP A 319 5.38 -0.60 18.17
C ASP A 319 6.73 0.10 18.02
N THR A 320 7.29 0.08 16.81
CA THR A 320 8.50 0.85 16.45
C THR A 320 8.16 2.14 15.71
N VAL A 321 6.95 2.23 15.16
CA VAL A 321 6.44 3.39 14.43
C VAL A 321 4.93 3.52 14.57
N TYR A 322 4.41 4.70 14.25
CA TYR A 322 2.98 5.02 14.16
C TYR A 322 2.66 5.70 12.83
N HIS A 323 1.39 5.72 12.44
CA HIS A 323 0.94 6.19 11.13
C HIS A 323 -0.10 7.32 11.24
N TRP A 324 0.00 8.31 10.34
CA TRP A 324 -1.05 9.34 10.17
C TRP A 324 -2.17 8.84 9.26
N TYR A 325 -3.22 8.29 9.86
CA TYR A 325 -4.47 7.96 9.17
C TYR A 325 -5.37 9.20 9.03
N GLU A 326 -5.05 10.07 8.08
CA GLU A 326 -5.79 11.29 7.79
C GLU A 326 -6.11 11.45 6.30
N ASN A 327 -7.10 12.30 5.98
CA ASN A 327 -7.47 12.59 4.60
C ASN A 327 -6.38 13.38 3.88
N ARG A 328 -5.95 12.91 2.71
CA ARG A 328 -4.80 13.46 1.96
C ARG A 328 -5.00 13.35 0.47
N ASN A 329 -4.15 14.07 -0.27
CA ASN A 329 -4.10 14.01 -1.72
C ASN A 329 -3.76 12.59 -2.15
N VAL A 330 -4.56 12.02 -3.04
CA VAL A 330 -4.38 10.63 -3.48
C VAL A 330 -4.45 10.53 -4.99
N ILE A 331 -3.74 9.56 -5.55
CA ILE A 331 -3.56 9.46 -7.00
C ILE A 331 -4.87 9.23 -7.75
N TRP A 332 -5.92 8.76 -7.08
CA TRP A 332 -7.24 8.56 -7.67
C TRP A 332 -8.14 9.80 -7.66
N GLU A 333 -7.70 10.97 -7.18
CA GLU A 333 -8.50 12.20 -7.25
C GLU A 333 -8.45 12.90 -8.61
N THR A 334 -7.48 12.55 -9.47
CA THR A 334 -7.28 13.17 -10.78
C THR A 334 -7.51 12.15 -11.90
N ASN A 335 -8.36 12.48 -12.87
CA ASN A 335 -8.61 11.69 -14.09
C ASN A 335 -8.95 10.21 -13.80
N TRP A 336 -9.68 9.94 -12.71
CA TRP A 336 -9.88 8.56 -12.22
C TRP A 336 -10.51 7.64 -13.24
N GLU A 337 -11.48 8.08 -14.03
CA GLU A 337 -12.11 7.24 -15.06
C GLU A 337 -11.06 6.64 -16.02
N SER A 338 -10.11 7.46 -16.47
CA SER A 338 -9.02 7.01 -17.34
C SER A 338 -8.00 6.13 -16.60
N ARG A 339 -7.64 6.50 -15.36
CA ARG A 339 -6.67 5.77 -14.53
C ARG A 339 -7.21 4.41 -14.08
N PHE A 340 -8.52 4.30 -13.83
CA PHE A 340 -9.19 3.06 -13.48
C PHE A 340 -9.14 2.05 -14.64
N ARG A 341 -9.37 2.48 -15.88
CA ARG A 341 -9.22 1.60 -17.06
C ARG A 341 -7.78 1.07 -17.20
N ILE A 342 -6.79 1.86 -16.80
CA ILE A 342 -5.38 1.44 -16.74
C ILE A 342 -5.16 0.48 -15.57
N GLN A 343 -5.71 0.77 -14.39
CA GLN A 343 -5.63 -0.09 -13.20
C GLN A 343 -6.17 -1.50 -13.49
N LEU A 344 -7.27 -1.64 -14.24
CA LEU A 344 -7.79 -2.97 -14.63
C LEU A 344 -6.77 -3.80 -15.43
N LYS A 345 -5.88 -3.16 -16.21
CA LYS A 345 -4.77 -3.84 -16.89
C LYS A 345 -3.67 -4.21 -15.90
N SER A 346 -3.38 -3.34 -14.94
CA SER A 346 -2.43 -3.60 -13.85
C SER A 346 -2.86 -4.78 -12.98
N ASN A 347 -4.16 -4.87 -12.64
CA ASN A 347 -4.72 -6.02 -11.94
C ASN A 347 -4.46 -7.31 -12.72
N ARG A 348 -4.77 -7.33 -14.02
CA ARG A 348 -4.52 -8.49 -14.88
C ARG A 348 -3.04 -8.84 -15.02
N ARG A 349 -2.15 -7.85 -15.10
CA ARG A 349 -0.70 -8.09 -15.09
C ARG A 349 -0.28 -8.83 -13.81
N ILE A 350 -0.71 -8.35 -12.65
CA ILE A 350 -0.37 -8.99 -11.37
C ILE A 350 -0.98 -10.39 -11.28
N ARG A 351 -2.25 -10.55 -11.66
CA ARG A 351 -2.90 -11.87 -11.71
C ARG A 351 -2.11 -12.84 -12.59
N TYR A 352 -1.76 -12.42 -13.80
CA TYR A 352 -0.93 -13.22 -14.72
C TYR A 352 0.44 -13.58 -14.11
N ALA A 353 1.13 -12.63 -13.48
CA ALA A 353 2.42 -12.87 -12.82
C ALA A 353 2.35 -13.87 -11.66
N LEU A 354 1.19 -13.95 -10.99
CA LEU A 354 0.91 -14.92 -9.92
C LEU A 354 0.34 -16.25 -10.44
N GLY A 355 0.18 -16.42 -11.76
CA GLY A 355 -0.43 -17.61 -12.36
C GLY A 355 -1.94 -17.71 -12.19
N LEU A 356 -2.61 -16.58 -11.90
CA LEU A 356 -4.07 -16.48 -11.78
C LEU A 356 -4.72 -16.22 -13.15
N PRO A 357 -5.98 -16.66 -13.36
CA PRO A 357 -6.70 -16.39 -14.59
C PRO A 357 -6.99 -14.89 -14.74
N VAL A 358 -6.94 -14.43 -15.99
CA VAL A 358 -7.23 -13.06 -16.41
C VAL A 358 -8.35 -13.06 -17.43
N THR A 359 -9.21 -12.05 -17.39
CA THR A 359 -10.32 -11.97 -18.34
C THR A 359 -9.88 -11.75 -19.78
N LYS A 360 -8.77 -11.01 -19.99
CA LYS A 360 -8.20 -10.70 -21.32
C LYS A 360 -6.68 -10.46 -21.24
N MET A 361 -5.98 -10.75 -22.33
CA MET A 361 -4.54 -10.51 -22.52
C MET A 361 -4.25 -9.12 -23.14
N ASP A 362 -4.51 -8.02 -22.42
CA ASP A 362 -4.36 -6.64 -22.92
C ASP A 362 -3.46 -5.73 -22.03
N PHE A 363 -2.62 -6.35 -21.21
CA PHE A 363 -1.75 -5.70 -20.23
C PHE A 363 -0.27 -5.76 -20.66
N ASP A 364 0.54 -4.93 -20.02
CA ASP A 364 1.97 -4.84 -20.30
C ASP A 364 2.68 -6.14 -19.86
N LEU A 365 3.46 -6.77 -20.74
CA LEU A 365 4.27 -7.95 -20.47
C LEU A 365 5.76 -7.64 -20.28
N THR A 366 6.14 -6.36 -20.29
CA THR A 366 7.52 -5.91 -20.12
C THR A 366 8.10 -6.51 -18.83
N ARG A 367 9.21 -7.24 -18.99
CA ARG A 367 9.97 -7.86 -17.88
C ARG A 367 9.13 -8.72 -16.93
N ILE A 368 7.99 -9.26 -17.40
CA ILE A 368 7.02 -9.97 -16.53
C ILE A 368 7.67 -11.10 -15.71
N GLU A 369 8.64 -11.80 -16.30
CA GLU A 369 9.39 -12.90 -15.67
C GLU A 369 10.09 -12.48 -14.37
N GLU A 370 10.52 -11.22 -14.25
CA GLU A 370 11.18 -10.68 -13.05
C GLU A 370 10.19 -10.44 -11.89
N PHE A 371 8.89 -10.41 -12.19
CA PHE A 371 7.82 -10.11 -11.25
C PHE A 371 6.92 -11.31 -10.98
N THR A 372 7.41 -12.52 -11.29
CA THR A 372 6.74 -13.79 -10.98
C THR A 372 7.09 -14.30 -9.58
N LEU A 373 6.44 -15.41 -9.19
CA LEU A 373 6.66 -16.11 -7.93
C LEU A 373 8.07 -16.71 -7.82
N GLY A 374 8.56 -16.83 -6.59
CA GLY A 374 9.77 -17.59 -6.27
C GLY A 374 9.56 -19.10 -6.39
N ARG A 375 10.64 -19.85 -6.15
CA ARG A 375 10.69 -21.32 -6.34
C ARG A 375 10.96 -22.13 -5.07
N LYS A 376 11.19 -21.47 -3.93
CA LYS A 376 11.49 -22.16 -2.66
C LYS A 376 10.23 -22.72 -2.01
N ARG A 377 9.08 -22.05 -2.21
CA ARG A 377 7.75 -22.52 -1.80
C ARG A 377 6.76 -22.30 -2.93
N THR A 378 5.69 -23.11 -3.01
CA THR A 378 4.69 -23.02 -4.09
C THR A 378 3.59 -22.01 -3.77
N PHE A 379 2.86 -21.58 -4.79
CA PHE A 379 1.69 -20.72 -4.61
C PHE A 379 0.55 -21.42 -3.85
N GLU A 380 0.39 -22.73 -4.02
CA GLU A 380 -0.57 -23.52 -3.22
C GLU A 380 -0.20 -23.51 -1.74
N GLN A 381 1.08 -23.64 -1.41
CA GLN A 381 1.54 -23.51 -0.02
C GLN A 381 1.27 -22.09 0.52
N TRP A 382 1.43 -21.05 -0.29
CA TRP A 382 1.10 -19.67 0.08
C TRP A 382 -0.40 -19.51 0.39
N LYS A 383 -1.29 -20.00 -0.47
CA LYS A 383 -2.75 -19.95 -0.21
C LYS A 383 -3.12 -20.70 1.07
N ASN A 384 -2.52 -21.88 1.32
CA ASN A 384 -2.75 -22.65 2.54
C ASN A 384 -2.21 -21.93 3.80
N PHE A 385 -1.02 -21.34 3.71
CA PHE A 385 -0.39 -20.60 4.81
C PHE A 385 -1.21 -19.36 5.18
N THR A 386 -1.71 -18.64 4.17
CA THR A 386 -2.48 -17.41 4.36
C THR A 386 -3.96 -17.61 4.63
N GLY A 387 -4.52 -18.76 4.24
CA GLY A 387 -5.97 -18.99 4.23
C GLY A 387 -6.71 -18.11 3.21
N ILE A 388 -6.01 -17.48 2.26
CA ILE A 388 -6.60 -16.58 1.27
C ILE A 388 -6.73 -17.31 -0.06
N ASP A 389 -7.96 -17.41 -0.55
CA ASP A 389 -8.23 -17.85 -1.91
C ASP A 389 -8.46 -16.63 -2.84
N PRO A 390 -7.49 -16.26 -3.70
CA PRO A 390 -7.64 -15.13 -4.62
C PRO A 390 -8.67 -15.37 -5.74
N LEU A 391 -9.26 -16.58 -5.82
CA LEU A 391 -10.33 -16.92 -6.77
C LEU A 391 -11.72 -16.94 -6.12
N ALA A 392 -11.83 -16.68 -4.81
CA ALA A 392 -13.12 -16.63 -4.16
C ALA A 392 -13.99 -15.52 -4.76
N PRO A 393 -15.33 -15.69 -4.81
CA PRO A 393 -16.22 -14.62 -5.22
C PRO A 393 -16.17 -13.46 -4.23
N TYR A 394 -16.47 -12.25 -4.71
CA TYR A 394 -16.64 -11.09 -3.84
C TYR A 394 -17.72 -11.32 -2.79
N ALA A 395 -17.41 -11.01 -1.53
CA ALA A 395 -18.36 -11.06 -0.42
C ALA A 395 -18.42 -9.71 0.29
N LYS A 396 -19.62 -9.13 0.43
CA LYS A 396 -19.82 -7.84 1.12
C LYS A 396 -19.56 -7.88 2.65
N MET A 397 -19.32 -9.06 3.25
CA MET A 397 -19.23 -9.27 4.71
C MET A 397 -17.79 -9.19 5.26
N THR A 398 -17.67 -8.99 6.59
CA THR A 398 -16.42 -8.72 7.31
C THR A 398 -15.90 -9.91 8.13
N PRO A 399 -14.57 -10.14 8.20
CA PRO A 399 -13.66 -10.27 7.05
C PRO A 399 -14.03 -11.49 6.18
N GLN A 400 -13.64 -11.51 4.90
CA GLN A 400 -13.90 -12.68 4.04
C GLN A 400 -12.92 -13.83 4.33
N PHE A 401 -11.66 -13.49 4.60
CA PHE A 401 -10.64 -14.41 5.07
C PHE A 401 -10.13 -13.92 6.43
N ASP A 402 -10.14 -14.80 7.43
CA ASP A 402 -9.60 -14.54 8.76
C ASP A 402 -8.56 -15.60 9.12
N ASN A 403 -7.30 -15.18 9.21
CA ASN A 403 -6.15 -16.01 9.57
C ASN A 403 -5.48 -15.49 10.84
N CYS A 404 -6.25 -14.88 11.77
CA CYS A 404 -5.72 -14.30 13.00
C CYS A 404 -5.32 -15.35 14.07
N ARG A 405 -5.32 -16.63 13.70
CA ARG A 405 -4.78 -17.75 14.50
C ARG A 405 -3.25 -17.71 14.58
N GLU A 406 -2.67 -18.49 15.48
CA GLU A 406 -1.22 -18.72 15.48
C GLU A 406 -0.78 -19.45 14.20
N LEU A 407 0.34 -19.05 13.62
CA LEU A 407 0.86 -19.60 12.38
C LEU A 407 2.14 -20.38 12.65
N GLU A 408 2.28 -21.51 11.96
CA GLU A 408 3.47 -22.33 11.99
C GLU A 408 4.39 -21.98 10.82
N TYR A 409 5.70 -22.01 11.07
CA TYR A 409 6.71 -21.82 10.04
C TYR A 409 6.63 -22.93 8.99
N VAL A 410 6.66 -22.54 7.71
CA VAL A 410 6.69 -23.49 6.59
C VAL A 410 8.11 -23.60 6.05
N PRO A 411 8.83 -24.72 6.25
CA PRO A 411 10.20 -24.88 5.79
C PRO A 411 10.29 -25.01 4.27
N TYR A 412 11.48 -24.73 3.75
CA TYR A 412 11.86 -24.95 2.36
C TYR A 412 13.32 -25.37 2.26
N SER A 413 13.67 -26.01 1.15
CA SER A 413 15.04 -26.41 0.80
C SER A 413 15.71 -25.41 -0.14
#